data_AF-A0A2E9WPK6-F1
#
_entry.id   AF-A0A2E9WPK6-F1
#
_cell.length_a   1.000
_cell.length_b   1.000
_cell.length_c   1.000
_cell.angle_alpha   90.00
_cell.angle_beta   90.00
_cell.angle_gamma   90.00
#
_symmetry.space_group_name_H-M   'P 1'
#
loop_
_entity.id
_entity.type
_entity.pdbx_description
1 polymer ?
#
loop_
_entity_poly.entity_id
_entity_poly.type
_entity_poly.pdbx_seq_one_letter_code
_entity_poly.pdbx_strand_id
1 'polypeptide(L)'
;MKNSLRNKNLKTYLKFTLISIFAITIFGYAFFQARNIISGPVVKIHTPLNGASVEHSLINIEGVAKNISHISMNDRQMFTDEEGEFSEKLLLSYGYNIITVKAKDRFGRETKKTLELIYK
;
A
#
# COMPACT_ATOMS: atom_id res chain seq x y z
N MET A 1 -42.82 -14.78 45.11
CA MET A 1 -41.35 -14.61 45.26
C MET A 1 -40.50 -15.18 44.10
N LYS A 2 -41.08 -15.71 43.00
CA LYS A 2 -40.33 -16.43 41.94
C LYS A 2 -39.79 -15.55 40.78
N ASN A 3 -40.26 -14.29 40.65
CA ASN A 3 -39.91 -13.40 39.52
C ASN A 3 -38.56 -12.67 39.66
N SER A 4 -37.97 -12.60 40.86
CA SER A 4 -36.71 -11.85 41.10
C SER A 4 -35.47 -12.60 40.59
N LEU A 5 -35.45 -13.94 40.71
CA LEU A 5 -34.31 -14.77 40.31
C LEU A 5 -34.17 -14.85 38.77
N ARG A 6 -35.28 -14.92 38.02
CA ARG A 6 -35.27 -14.95 36.54
C ARG A 6 -34.75 -13.65 35.91
N ASN A 7 -35.07 -12.50 36.52
CA ASN A 7 -34.64 -11.19 36.04
C ASN A 7 -33.15 -10.89 36.29
N LYS A 8 -32.54 -11.45 37.34
CA LYS A 8 -31.09 -11.28 37.59
C LYS A 8 -30.27 -11.93 36.47
N ASN A 9 -30.59 -13.16 36.08
CA ASN A 9 -29.87 -13.86 35.02
C ASN A 9 -30.08 -13.19 33.65
N LEU A 10 -31.29 -12.75 33.33
CA LEU A 10 -31.57 -12.03 32.07
C LEU A 10 -30.78 -10.73 31.96
N LYS A 11 -30.72 -9.92 33.03
CA LYS A 11 -29.91 -8.69 33.07
C LYS A 11 -28.43 -8.98 32.91
N THR A 12 -27.94 -10.07 33.49
CA THR A 12 -26.54 -10.52 33.35
C THR A 12 -26.23 -10.92 31.90
N TYR A 13 -27.07 -11.73 31.25
CA TYR A 13 -26.89 -12.08 29.84
C TYR A 13 -26.95 -10.85 28.93
N LEU A 14 -27.92 -9.95 29.13
CA LEU A 14 -28.02 -8.69 28.39
C LEU A 14 -26.77 -7.81 28.53
N LYS A 15 -26.19 -7.76 29.74
CA LYS A 15 -24.94 -7.04 29.99
C LYS A 15 -23.78 -7.67 29.22
N PHE A 16 -23.63 -8.99 29.24
CA PHE A 16 -22.58 -9.69 28.50
C PHE A 16 -22.75 -9.55 26.98
N THR A 17 -23.97 -9.62 26.45
CA THR A 17 -24.22 -9.39 25.03
C THR A 17 -23.85 -7.97 24.62
N LEU A 18 -24.18 -6.97 25.45
CA LEU A 18 -23.84 -5.57 25.17
C LEU A 18 -22.31 -5.36 25.17
N ILE A 19 -21.60 -5.94 26.15
CA ILE A 19 -20.13 -5.89 26.22
C ILE A 19 -19.51 -6.58 25.00
N SER A 20 -20.05 -7.75 24.61
CA SER A 20 -19.55 -8.49 23.46
C SER A 20 -19.75 -7.72 22.15
N ILE A 21 -20.92 -7.11 21.94
CA ILE A 21 -21.20 -6.24 20.79
C ILE A 21 -20.24 -5.06 20.79
N PHE A 22 -20.05 -4.38 21.93
CA PHE A 22 -19.13 -3.25 22.04
C PHE A 22 -17.68 -3.65 21.73
N ALA A 23 -17.23 -4.79 22.24
CA ALA A 23 -15.91 -5.34 21.94
C ALA A 23 -15.77 -5.65 20.45
N ILE A 24 -16.76 -6.31 19.84
CA ILE A 24 -16.77 -6.63 18.40
C ILE A 24 -16.70 -5.34 17.56
N THR A 25 -17.41 -4.28 17.94
CA THR A 25 -17.34 -2.99 17.24
C THR A 25 -15.93 -2.39 17.33
N ILE A 26 -15.32 -2.38 18.52
CA ILE A 26 -13.95 -1.87 18.72
C ILE A 26 -12.94 -2.68 17.91
N PHE A 27 -12.97 -4.01 18.03
CA PHE A 27 -12.04 -4.88 17.32
C PHE A 27 -12.26 -4.86 15.81
N GLY A 28 -13.52 -4.78 15.36
CA GLY A 28 -13.87 -4.64 13.95
C GLY A 28 -13.34 -3.34 13.36
N TYR A 29 -13.51 -2.22 14.06
CA TYR A 29 -12.96 -0.93 13.65
C TYR A 29 -11.42 -0.94 13.67
N ALA A 30 -10.81 -1.44 14.74
CA ALA A 30 -9.36 -1.55 14.86
C ALA A 30 -8.77 -2.42 13.74
N PHE A 31 -9.41 -3.56 13.42
CA PHE A 31 -8.99 -4.41 12.32
C PHE A 31 -9.13 -3.72 10.97
N PHE A 32 -10.25 -3.03 10.72
CA PHE A 32 -10.46 -2.25 9.49
C PHE A 32 -9.36 -1.20 9.30
N GLN A 33 -9.02 -0.47 10.37
CA GLN A 33 -8.02 0.58 10.32
C GLN A 33 -6.58 0.07 10.26
N ALA A 34 -6.31 -1.09 10.86
CA ALA A 34 -5.03 -1.76 10.75
C ALA A 34 -4.73 -2.27 9.33
N ARG A 35 -5.73 -2.46 8.46
CA ARG A 35 -5.53 -3.00 7.10
C ARG A 35 -4.49 -2.21 6.29
N ASN A 36 -4.49 -0.88 6.37
CA ASN A 36 -3.54 -0.04 5.64
C ASN A 36 -2.11 -0.10 6.21
N ILE A 37 -2.00 -0.40 7.51
CA ILE A 37 -0.71 -0.63 8.19
C ILE A 37 -0.18 -2.02 7.85
N ILE A 38 -1.07 -3.01 7.77
CA ILE A 38 -0.74 -4.40 7.47
C ILE A 38 -0.45 -4.60 5.97
N SER A 39 -1.05 -3.81 5.08
CA SER A 39 -0.70 -3.84 3.67
C SER A 39 0.66 -3.18 3.45
N GLY A 40 1.65 -3.98 3.05
CA GLY A 40 3.01 -3.53 2.77
C GLY A 40 3.10 -2.50 1.64
N PRO A 41 4.33 -2.10 1.26
CA PRO A 41 4.51 -1.12 0.21
C PRO A 41 3.99 -1.67 -1.13
N VAL A 42 3.28 -0.83 -1.87
CA VAL A 42 2.73 -1.15 -3.20
C VAL A 42 3.33 -0.19 -4.20
N VAL A 43 3.81 -0.70 -5.33
CA VAL A 43 4.30 0.10 -6.47
C VAL A 43 3.62 -0.39 -7.74
N LYS A 44 3.08 0.56 -8.52
CA LYS A 44 2.53 0.34 -9.85
C LYS A 44 3.14 1.36 -10.80
N ILE A 45 3.64 0.89 -11.94
CA ILE A 45 4.14 1.74 -13.02
C ILE A 45 3.01 1.81 -14.06
N HIS A 46 2.61 3.02 -14.43
CA HIS A 46 1.52 3.27 -15.38
C HIS A 46 2.08 3.52 -16.78
N THR A 47 3.15 4.31 -16.89
CA THR A 47 3.77 4.64 -18.17
C THR A 47 5.28 4.79 -17.97
N PRO A 48 6.12 4.31 -18.90
CA PRO A 48 5.77 3.43 -20.03
C PRO A 48 5.36 2.01 -19.58
N LEU A 49 4.75 1.24 -20.50
CA LEU A 49 4.46 -0.18 -20.28
C LEU A 49 5.73 -1.01 -20.33
N ASN A 50 5.77 -2.11 -19.58
CA ASN A 50 6.90 -3.02 -19.57
C ASN A 50 7.12 -3.66 -20.95
N GLY A 51 8.36 -3.64 -21.43
CA GLY A 51 8.76 -4.11 -22.76
C GLY A 51 8.52 -3.11 -23.90
N ALA A 52 8.10 -1.87 -23.61
CA ALA A 52 7.86 -0.88 -24.65
C ALA A 52 9.15 -0.46 -25.38
N SER A 53 9.00 -0.20 -26.68
CA SER A 53 10.01 0.51 -27.47
C SER A 53 9.73 2.01 -27.44
N VAL A 54 10.78 2.81 -27.25
CA VAL A 54 10.71 4.27 -27.21
C VAL A 54 11.70 4.87 -28.20
N GLU A 55 11.36 6.02 -28.76
CA GLU A 55 12.14 6.72 -29.80
C GLU A 55 12.97 7.88 -29.22
N HIS A 56 12.79 8.19 -27.93
CA HIS A 56 13.47 9.28 -27.24
C HIS A 56 14.33 8.73 -26.10
N SER A 57 15.53 9.28 -25.96
CA SER A 57 16.44 8.92 -24.86
C SER A 57 15.93 9.42 -23.51
N LEU A 58 15.29 10.60 -23.45
CA LEU A 58 14.71 11.13 -22.22
C LEU A 58 13.22 10.80 -22.16
N ILE A 59 12.84 9.95 -21.21
CA ILE A 59 11.44 9.54 -21.01
C ILE A 59 10.92 9.96 -19.64
N ASN A 60 9.60 10.05 -19.51
CA ASN A 60 8.94 10.22 -18.22
C ASN A 60 8.41 8.87 -17.74
N ILE A 61 8.74 8.49 -16.51
CA ILE A 61 8.22 7.28 -15.86
C ILE A 61 7.24 7.71 -14.79
N GLU A 62 5.98 7.31 -14.98
CA GLU A 62 4.84 7.66 -14.17
C GLU A 62 4.27 6.43 -13.50
N GLY A 63 3.86 6.59 -12.25
CA GLY A 63 3.28 5.50 -11.48
C GLY A 63 2.80 5.95 -10.13
N VAL A 64 2.38 4.98 -9.32
CA VAL A 64 1.85 5.20 -7.99
C VAL A 64 2.54 4.27 -7.00
N ALA A 65 2.93 4.83 -5.86
CA ALA A 65 3.44 4.09 -4.73
C ALA A 65 2.66 4.41 -3.45
N LYS A 66 2.18 3.37 -2.75
CA LYS A 66 1.36 3.49 -1.55
C LYS A 66 1.95 2.70 -0.38
N ASN A 67 1.67 3.15 0.84
CA ASN A 67 2.18 2.56 2.08
C ASN A 67 3.72 2.54 2.12
N ILE A 68 4.36 3.58 1.57
CA ILE A 68 5.82 3.69 1.51
C ILE A 68 6.33 4.72 2.52
N SER A 69 7.58 4.54 2.94
CA SER A 69 8.40 5.52 3.66
C SER A 69 9.60 5.97 2.84
N HIS A 70 9.98 5.16 1.84
CA HIS A 70 11.07 5.43 0.93
C HIS A 70 10.78 4.78 -0.43
N ILE A 71 11.17 5.45 -1.50
CA ILE A 71 11.11 4.94 -2.87
C ILE A 71 12.36 5.38 -3.63
N SER A 72 12.84 4.50 -4.49
CA SER A 72 14.00 4.75 -5.34
C SER A 72 13.82 4.16 -6.73
N MET A 73 14.43 4.81 -7.71
CA MET A 73 14.55 4.37 -9.09
C MET A 73 16.03 4.25 -9.46
N ASN A 74 16.47 3.05 -9.83
CA ASN A 74 17.88 2.72 -10.05
C ASN A 74 18.75 3.16 -8.86
N ASP A 75 18.29 2.85 -7.65
CA ASP A 75 18.94 3.18 -6.37
C ASP A 75 19.06 4.69 -6.06
N ARG A 76 18.55 5.56 -6.94
CA ARG A 76 18.38 7.00 -6.67
C ARG A 76 17.02 7.24 -6.00
N GLN A 77 17.03 7.94 -4.87
CA GLN A 77 15.78 8.32 -4.21
C GLN A 77 14.92 9.23 -5.10
N MET A 78 13.62 8.99 -5.07
CA MET A 78 12.57 9.79 -5.71
C MET A 78 11.47 10.09 -4.69
N PHE A 79 10.52 10.93 -5.06
CA PHE A 79 9.42 11.34 -4.18
C PHE A 79 8.07 11.11 -4.85
N THR A 80 7.04 10.97 -4.02
CA THR A 80 5.64 10.96 -4.44
C THR A 80 4.93 12.19 -3.91
N ASP A 81 3.81 12.55 -4.53
CA ASP A 81 2.86 13.53 -4.00
C ASP A 81 1.96 12.95 -2.88
N GLU A 82 0.92 13.71 -2.50
CA GLU A 82 -0.03 13.35 -1.45
C GLU A 82 -0.92 12.15 -1.82
N GLU A 83 -1.20 11.98 -3.11
CA GLU A 83 -1.96 10.88 -3.70
C GLU A 83 -1.11 9.60 -3.86
N GLY A 84 0.21 9.75 -3.74
CA GLY A 84 1.21 8.69 -3.90
C GLY A 84 1.68 8.54 -5.35
N GLU A 85 1.39 9.48 -6.24
CA GLU A 85 1.86 9.48 -7.61
C GLU A 85 3.31 9.97 -7.68
N PHE A 86 4.06 9.43 -8.63
CA PHE A 86 5.40 9.88 -8.96
C PHE A 86 5.54 10.07 -10.47
N SER A 87 6.39 11.02 -10.84
CA SER A 87 6.74 11.32 -12.24
C SER A 87 8.23 11.64 -12.31
N GLU A 88 9.02 10.69 -12.80
CA GLU A 88 10.47 10.80 -12.84
C GLU A 88 10.99 10.77 -14.28
N LYS A 89 11.82 11.76 -14.63
CA LYS A 89 12.53 11.75 -15.93
C LYS A 89 13.74 10.84 -15.85
N LEU A 90 13.89 9.95 -16.84
CA LEU A 90 15.02 9.04 -16.93
C LEU A 90 15.66 9.11 -18.32
N LEU A 91 16.99 9.22 -18.33
CA LEU A 91 17.79 9.12 -19.54
C LEU A 91 18.15 7.66 -19.80
N LEU A 92 17.74 7.15 -20.96
CA LEU A 92 18.00 5.81 -21.44
C LEU A 92 19.29 5.76 -22.26
N SER A 93 19.99 4.64 -22.13
CA SER A 93 21.07 4.28 -23.06
C SER A 93 20.47 3.68 -24.32
N TYR A 94 21.12 3.85 -25.47
CA TYR A 94 20.67 3.19 -26.71
C TYR A 94 20.64 1.67 -26.52
N GLY A 95 19.56 1.02 -26.99
CA GLY A 95 19.31 -0.40 -26.82
C GLY A 95 18.45 -0.74 -25.59
N TYR A 96 18.74 -1.87 -24.97
CA TYR A 96 17.94 -2.43 -23.89
C TYR A 96 18.30 -1.83 -22.53
N ASN A 97 17.28 -1.32 -21.82
CA ASN A 97 17.40 -0.69 -20.51
C ASN A 97 16.55 -1.43 -19.49
N ILE A 98 17.12 -1.66 -18.30
CA ILE A 98 16.41 -2.20 -17.15
C ILE A 98 16.32 -1.12 -16.07
N ILE A 99 15.11 -0.73 -15.74
CA ILE A 99 14.80 0.25 -14.70
C ILE A 99 14.24 -0.51 -13.51
N THR A 100 14.81 -0.27 -12.33
CA THR A 100 14.34 -0.88 -11.08
C THR A 100 13.73 0.18 -10.17
N VAL A 101 12.46 0.01 -9.82
CA VAL A 101 11.78 0.80 -8.80
C VAL A 101 11.66 -0.03 -7.53
N LYS A 102 12.26 0.43 -6.43
CA LYS A 102 12.18 -0.19 -5.11
C LYS A 102 11.44 0.73 -4.17
N ALA A 103 10.50 0.19 -3.39
CA ALA A 103 9.88 0.93 -2.31
C ALA A 103 9.90 0.15 -1.01
N LYS A 104 10.02 0.88 0.08
CA LYS A 104 10.15 0.37 1.45
C LYS A 104 9.19 1.09 2.37
N ASP A 105 8.53 0.35 3.24
CA ASP A 105 7.67 0.94 4.26
C ASP A 105 8.38 1.19 5.59
N ARG A 106 7.66 1.83 6.52
CA ARG A 106 8.17 2.17 7.86
C ARG A 106 8.51 0.96 8.74
N PHE A 107 8.07 -0.24 8.36
CA PHE A 107 8.33 -1.50 9.08
C PHE A 107 9.45 -2.31 8.42
N GLY A 108 10.09 -1.75 7.38
CA GLY A 108 11.19 -2.38 6.68
C GLY A 108 10.78 -3.39 5.61
N ARG A 109 9.49 -3.55 5.32
CA ARG A 109 9.02 -4.40 4.21
C ARG A 109 9.33 -3.70 2.89
N GLU A 110 9.66 -4.48 1.87
CA GLU A 110 10.11 -3.98 0.58
C GLU A 110 9.33 -4.59 -0.57
N THR A 111 9.15 -3.82 -1.64
CA THR A 111 8.63 -4.27 -2.93
C THR A 111 9.52 -3.76 -4.05
N LYS A 112 9.69 -4.58 -5.09
CA LYS A 112 10.51 -4.25 -6.26
C LYS A 112 9.70 -4.44 -7.53
N LYS A 113 9.78 -3.47 -8.44
CA LYS A 113 9.26 -3.54 -9.80
C LYS A 113 10.39 -3.28 -10.79
N THR A 114 10.43 -4.11 -11.82
CA THR A 114 11.36 -3.96 -12.93
C THR A 114 10.56 -3.49 -14.14
N LEU A 115 11.06 -2.47 -14.82
CA LEU A 115 10.56 -1.96 -16.07
C LEU A 115 11.66 -2.10 -17.12
N GLU A 116 11.38 -2.85 -18.17
CA GLU A 116 12.27 -3.12 -19.28
C GLU A 116 11.84 -2.26 -20.46
N LEU A 117 12.79 -1.55 -21.08
CA LEU A 117 12.52 -0.65 -22.20
C LEU A 117 13.59 -0.80 -23.28
N ILE A 118 13.20 -0.58 -24.52
CA ILE A 118 14.10 -0.60 -25.67
C ILE A 118 14.12 0.80 -26.28
N TYR A 119 15.25 1.48 -26.17
CA TYR A 119 15.49 2.73 -26.89
C TYR A 119 16.16 2.40 -28.23
N LYS A 120 15.56 2.86 -29.33
CA LYS A 120 16.07 2.70 -30.69
C LYS A 120 15.92 4.00 -31.48
#